data_AF-A0A2E9VSB6-F1
#
_entry.id   AF-A0A2E9VSB6-F1
#
_cell.length_a   1.000
_cell.length_b   1.000
_cell.length_c   1.000
_cell.angle_alpha   90.00
_cell.angle_beta   90.00
_cell.angle_gamma   90.00
#
_symmetry.space_group_name_H-M   'P 1'
#
loop_
_entity.id
_entity.type
_entity.pdbx_description
1 polymer ?
#
loop_
_entity_poly.entity_id
_entity_poly.type
_entity_poly.pdbx_seq_one_letter_code
_entity_poly.pdbx_strand_id
1 'polypeptide(L)'
;MKQLEFAIRQYQETSPIRSGFDENSNSRLTVWYEEDLAPVLEDYSRRPRFRSYASWPITELQAGAKTELRSLIDQVDQYLVDCAQSVLEIFQVPSVYDALCSEHPPTQQVASGTWSSDDDSETVNEKDTLLCNPIEDHRMYLNYFASRPWEDLVNIQDYFGTQPKVSSVENGIAICWADTIVSLNPRLLPIGNFIVRSMLNRIRPSRKLFLDSKDLLVSIEKKLELRLWKKVEDVHRIYEVKFAELQQALKEIRKLPLIDACVALTQIYVATNDKADVEWLGLDTRTVKRGASEIKMRIRGLHGPEFHDRIATHLSRLQDLYDSEREAEIEFESQIALRSLALNSSERVVYWKGNPLNVSKKQFVLLHLLANSVKTKRTVIGNDLDAAESTSDSALSSLLDRLRKKIPMELATAIKHNGDGYYLDLSNNEVVVLNSERTNMPQS
;
A
#
# COMPACT_ATOMS: atom_id res chain seq x y z
N MET A 1 -16.18 -10.96 14.97
CA MET A 1 -15.68 -12.36 14.95
C MET A 1 -16.65 -13.32 14.28
N LYS A 2 -17.86 -13.56 14.78
CA LYS A 2 -18.82 -14.54 14.20
C LYS A 2 -19.08 -14.41 12.68
N GLN A 3 -19.19 -13.20 12.15
CA GLN A 3 -19.38 -12.97 10.70
C GLN A 3 -18.11 -13.28 9.87
N LEU A 4 -16.92 -13.02 10.41
CA LEU A 4 -15.65 -13.32 9.74
C LEU A 4 -15.43 -14.84 9.65
N GLU A 5 -15.63 -15.56 10.76
CA GLU A 5 -15.60 -17.03 10.79
C GLU A 5 -16.61 -17.64 9.83
N PHE A 6 -17.83 -17.08 9.79
CA PHE A 6 -18.87 -17.51 8.88
C PHE A 6 -18.46 -17.33 7.41
N ALA A 7 -17.93 -16.17 7.03
CA ALA A 7 -17.47 -15.92 5.66
C ALA A 7 -16.31 -16.83 5.24
N ILE A 8 -15.38 -17.15 6.15
CA ILE A 8 -14.29 -18.10 5.89
C ILE A 8 -14.87 -19.50 5.67
N ARG A 9 -15.81 -19.93 6.51
CA ARG A 9 -16.46 -21.24 6.40
C ARG A 9 -17.30 -21.36 5.12
N GLN A 10 -18.07 -20.34 4.77
CA GLN A 10 -18.86 -20.33 3.53
C GLN A 10 -17.97 -20.46 2.29
N TYR A 11 -16.79 -19.83 2.29
CA TYR A 11 -15.81 -20.05 1.21
C TYR A 11 -15.37 -21.51 1.11
N GLN A 12 -15.05 -22.15 2.23
CA GLN A 12 -14.62 -23.56 2.26
C GLN A 12 -15.70 -24.50 1.73
N GLU A 13 -16.98 -24.19 1.98
CA GLU A 13 -18.14 -24.96 1.49
C GLU A 13 -18.45 -24.68 0.01
N THR A 14 -18.11 -23.50 -0.50
CA THR A 14 -18.38 -23.04 -1.88
C THR A 14 -17.18 -23.18 -2.83
N SER A 15 -15.98 -23.46 -2.30
CA SER A 15 -14.73 -23.49 -3.06
C SER A 15 -14.83 -24.45 -4.25
N PRO A 16 -14.60 -23.98 -5.49
CA PRO A 16 -14.67 -24.82 -6.68
C PRO A 16 -13.61 -25.91 -6.65
N ILE A 17 -14.00 -27.13 -7.03
CA ILE A 17 -13.05 -28.23 -7.22
C ILE A 17 -12.10 -27.83 -8.36
N ARG A 18 -10.79 -27.90 -8.12
CA ARG A 18 -9.74 -27.46 -9.08
C ARG A 18 -9.83 -28.08 -10.48
N SER A 19 -10.57 -29.17 -10.63
CA SER A 19 -10.80 -29.89 -11.90
C SER A 19 -11.99 -29.40 -12.73
N GLY A 20 -12.76 -28.41 -12.26
CA GLY A 20 -13.88 -27.87 -13.04
C GLY A 20 -14.47 -26.60 -12.43
N PHE A 21 -14.19 -25.45 -13.04
CA PHE A 21 -14.81 -24.17 -12.73
C PHE A 21 -16.09 -24.06 -13.59
N ASP A 22 -17.23 -24.47 -13.05
CA ASP A 22 -18.52 -24.42 -13.74
C ASP A 22 -19.28 -23.10 -13.46
N GLU A 23 -20.33 -22.79 -14.26
CA GLU A 23 -21.16 -21.60 -14.06
C GLU A 23 -21.83 -21.54 -12.68
N ASN A 24 -22.08 -22.71 -12.09
CA ASN A 24 -22.65 -22.83 -10.75
C ASN A 24 -21.66 -22.36 -9.66
N SER A 25 -20.36 -22.66 -9.83
CA SER A 25 -19.30 -22.17 -8.95
C SER A 25 -19.18 -20.65 -8.99
N ASN A 26 -19.29 -20.04 -10.17
CA ASN A 26 -19.30 -18.57 -10.32
C ASN A 26 -20.47 -17.92 -9.59
N SER A 27 -21.66 -18.52 -9.68
CA SER A 27 -22.85 -18.02 -9.00
C SER A 27 -22.69 -18.08 -7.47
N ARG A 28 -22.17 -19.18 -6.93
CA ARG A 28 -21.89 -19.32 -5.49
C ARG A 28 -20.80 -18.37 -5.00
N LEU A 29 -19.74 -18.17 -5.78
CA LEU A 29 -18.71 -17.19 -5.46
C LEU A 29 -19.26 -15.77 -5.43
N THR A 30 -20.17 -15.43 -6.36
CA THR A 30 -20.84 -14.13 -6.36
C THR A 30 -21.64 -13.91 -5.07
N VAL A 31 -22.42 -14.91 -4.65
CA VAL A 31 -23.14 -14.88 -3.35
C VAL A 31 -22.16 -14.70 -2.19
N TRP A 32 -21.05 -15.43 -2.17
CA TRP A 32 -20.03 -15.28 -1.13
C TRP A 32 -19.44 -13.86 -1.08
N TYR A 33 -19.18 -13.23 -2.23
CA TYR A 33 -18.69 -11.85 -2.26
C TYR A 33 -19.71 -10.85 -1.71
N GLU A 34 -20.98 -10.99 -2.11
CA GLU A 34 -22.04 -10.01 -1.83
C GLU A 34 -22.66 -10.19 -0.44
N GLU A 35 -22.95 -11.43 -0.03
CA GLU A 35 -23.69 -11.73 1.20
C GLU A 35 -22.77 -12.02 2.40
N ASP A 36 -21.60 -12.63 2.17
CA ASP A 36 -20.72 -13.05 3.27
C ASP A 36 -19.55 -12.09 3.47
N LEU A 37 -18.84 -11.76 2.37
CA LEU A 37 -17.61 -11.00 2.43
C LEU A 37 -17.86 -9.48 2.55
N ALA A 38 -18.76 -8.91 1.76
CA ALA A 38 -19.00 -7.47 1.78
C ALA A 38 -19.40 -6.93 3.17
N PRO A 39 -20.28 -7.58 3.96
CA PRO A 39 -20.59 -7.12 5.32
C PRO A 39 -19.39 -7.17 6.26
N VAL A 40 -18.54 -8.19 6.15
CA VAL A 40 -17.29 -8.28 6.92
C VAL A 40 -16.38 -7.11 6.53
N LEU A 41 -16.18 -6.84 5.24
CA LEU A 41 -15.33 -5.75 4.81
C LEU A 41 -15.86 -4.38 5.22
N GLU A 42 -17.18 -4.17 5.18
CA GLU A 42 -17.82 -2.95 5.68
C GLU A 42 -17.55 -2.71 7.17
N ASP A 43 -17.65 -3.74 8.01
CA ASP A 43 -17.36 -3.63 9.44
C ASP A 43 -15.87 -3.36 9.70
N TYR A 44 -14.98 -4.18 9.12
CA TYR A 44 -13.55 -4.09 9.40
C TYR A 44 -12.89 -2.86 8.76
N SER A 45 -13.40 -2.36 7.63
CA SER A 45 -12.89 -1.13 7.01
C SER A 45 -13.02 0.10 7.90
N ARG A 46 -13.90 0.07 8.92
CA ARG A 46 -14.10 1.15 9.91
C ARG A 46 -13.19 1.03 11.13
N ARG A 47 -12.49 -0.10 11.29
CA ARG A 47 -11.64 -0.39 12.44
C ARG A 47 -10.25 0.25 12.28
N PRO A 48 -9.77 1.06 13.25
CA PRO A 48 -8.48 1.75 13.17
C PRO A 48 -7.27 0.87 12.86
N ARG A 49 -7.15 -0.33 13.42
CA ARG A 49 -6.01 -1.23 13.14
C ARG A 49 -6.03 -1.70 11.70
N PHE A 50 -7.20 -2.11 11.21
CA PHE A 50 -7.37 -2.48 9.81
C PHE A 50 -6.96 -1.32 8.88
N ARG A 51 -7.47 -0.11 9.15
CA ARG A 51 -7.10 1.11 8.41
C ARG A 51 -5.60 1.38 8.46
N SER A 52 -4.96 1.22 9.62
CA SER A 52 -3.52 1.42 9.78
C SER A 52 -2.70 0.44 8.96
N TYR A 53 -3.06 -0.85 8.94
CA TYR A 53 -2.37 -1.84 8.11
C TYR A 53 -2.62 -1.65 6.63
N ALA A 54 -3.85 -1.32 6.24
CA ALA A 54 -4.20 -1.07 4.85
C ALA A 54 -3.52 0.20 4.29
N SER A 55 -3.44 1.27 5.08
CA SER A 55 -2.77 2.52 4.68
C SER A 55 -1.25 2.50 4.84
N TRP A 56 -0.69 1.51 5.54
CA TRP A 56 0.75 1.37 5.80
C TRP A 56 1.66 1.65 4.59
N PRO A 57 1.46 1.06 3.39
CA PRO A 57 2.37 1.32 2.27
C PRO A 57 2.29 2.76 1.76
N ILE A 58 1.18 3.47 1.98
CA ILE A 58 1.03 4.88 1.65
C ILE A 58 1.74 5.71 2.71
N THR A 59 1.43 5.49 4.00
CA THR A 59 1.96 6.31 5.09
C THR A 59 3.46 6.15 5.29
N GLU A 60 3.99 4.94 5.08
CA GLU A 60 5.39 4.63 5.36
C GLU A 60 6.33 4.83 4.18
N LEU A 61 5.83 4.68 2.95
CA LEU A 61 6.70 4.62 1.76
C LEU A 61 6.53 5.81 0.82
N GLN A 62 5.45 6.60 0.91
CA GLN A 62 5.23 7.73 0.02
C GLN A 62 6.35 8.77 0.12
N ALA A 63 6.57 9.51 -0.97
CA ALA A 63 7.49 10.63 -1.02
C ALA A 63 7.27 11.58 0.17
N GLY A 64 8.36 11.93 0.87
CA GLY A 64 8.33 12.82 2.03
C GLY A 64 7.90 12.18 3.36
N ALA A 65 7.59 10.88 3.39
CA ALA A 65 7.38 10.15 4.64
C ALA A 65 8.65 10.18 5.51
N LYS A 66 8.50 10.48 6.80
CA LYS A 66 9.62 10.59 7.76
C LYS A 66 9.87 9.25 8.46
N THR A 67 10.12 8.21 7.68
CA THR A 67 10.31 6.84 8.16
C THR A 67 11.69 6.32 7.76
N GLU A 68 12.21 5.35 8.50
CA GLU A 68 13.50 4.72 8.19
C GLU A 68 13.46 4.00 6.83
N LEU A 69 12.33 3.33 6.52
CA LEU A 69 12.12 2.66 5.24
C LEU A 69 12.12 3.65 4.07
N ARG A 70 11.47 4.82 4.22
CA ARG A 70 11.49 5.83 3.16
C ARG A 70 12.91 6.36 2.91
N SER A 71 13.64 6.68 3.98
CA SER A 71 15.04 7.12 3.89
C SER A 71 15.92 6.08 3.17
N LEU A 72 15.65 4.79 3.39
CA LEU A 72 16.37 3.72 2.71
C LEU A 72 16.00 3.62 1.23
N ILE A 73 14.73 3.83 0.87
CA ILE A 73 14.29 3.91 -0.53
C ILE A 73 14.95 5.10 -1.24
N ASP A 74 15.01 6.26 -0.60
CA ASP A 74 15.69 7.45 -1.14
C ASP A 74 17.17 7.19 -1.40
N GLN A 75 17.84 6.49 -0.49
CA GLN A 75 19.24 6.08 -0.67
C GLN A 75 19.39 5.10 -1.85
N VAL A 76 18.51 4.09 -1.96
CA VAL A 76 18.55 3.15 -3.09
C VAL A 76 18.33 3.86 -4.41
N ASP A 77 17.39 4.80 -4.48
CA ASP A 77 17.13 5.63 -5.66
C ASP A 77 18.37 6.42 -6.08
N GLN A 78 19.00 7.12 -5.13
CA GLN A 78 20.20 7.90 -5.38
C GLN A 78 21.36 7.03 -5.88
N TYR A 79 21.69 5.94 -5.18
CA TYR A 79 22.82 5.08 -5.55
C TYR A 79 22.58 4.32 -6.86
N LEU A 80 21.33 4.05 -7.20
CA LEU A 80 20.95 3.49 -8.49
C LEU A 80 21.30 4.47 -9.63
N VAL A 81 20.98 5.76 -9.46
CA VAL A 81 21.30 6.82 -10.42
C VAL A 81 22.81 7.03 -10.51
N ASP A 82 23.49 7.15 -9.38
CA ASP A 82 24.94 7.36 -9.31
C ASP A 82 25.72 6.20 -9.96
N CYS A 83 25.28 4.96 -9.74
CA CYS A 83 25.89 3.79 -10.35
C CYS A 83 25.69 3.80 -11.87
N ALA A 84 24.48 4.12 -12.36
CA ALA A 84 24.22 4.22 -13.78
C ALA A 84 25.06 5.33 -14.46
N GLN A 85 25.16 6.50 -13.83
CA GLN A 85 26.00 7.61 -14.31
C GLN A 85 27.48 7.22 -14.36
N SER A 86 27.99 6.58 -13.31
CA SER A 86 29.39 6.16 -13.23
C SER A 86 29.76 5.14 -14.33
N VAL A 87 28.85 4.22 -14.67
CA VAL A 87 29.05 3.30 -15.79
C VAL A 87 28.99 4.06 -17.13
N LEU A 88 28.03 4.98 -17.31
CA LEU A 88 27.91 5.77 -18.53
C LEU A 88 29.14 6.63 -18.82
N GLU A 89 29.71 7.27 -17.80
CA GLU A 89 30.93 8.06 -17.95
C GLU A 89 32.07 7.23 -18.54
N ILE A 90 32.16 5.95 -18.18
CA ILE A 90 33.14 5.02 -18.76
C ILE A 90 32.79 4.68 -20.22
N PHE A 91 31.50 4.41 -20.50
CA PHE A 91 31.01 4.13 -21.86
C PHE A 91 31.16 5.33 -22.81
N GLN A 92 31.22 6.56 -22.29
CA GLN A 92 31.42 7.78 -23.08
C GLN A 92 32.88 7.98 -23.52
N VAL A 93 33.84 7.24 -22.96
CA VAL A 93 35.24 7.30 -23.40
C VAL A 93 35.36 6.61 -24.77
N PRO A 94 35.76 7.32 -25.86
CA PRO A 94 35.73 6.75 -27.21
C PRO A 94 36.49 5.43 -27.35
N SER A 95 37.70 5.34 -26.79
CA SER A 95 38.50 4.11 -26.86
C SER A 95 37.87 2.91 -26.13
N VAL A 96 37.07 3.17 -25.09
CA VAL A 96 36.34 2.13 -24.38
C VAL A 96 35.13 1.70 -25.19
N TYR A 97 34.38 2.66 -25.72
CA TYR A 97 33.21 2.42 -26.57
C TYR A 97 33.57 1.59 -27.80
N ASP A 98 34.61 1.98 -28.53
CA ASP A 98 35.08 1.28 -29.73
C ASP A 98 35.50 -0.17 -29.40
N ALA A 99 36.16 -0.37 -28.26
CA ALA A 99 36.55 -1.70 -27.79
C ALA A 99 35.34 -2.56 -27.43
N LEU A 100 34.31 -2.00 -26.78
CA LEU A 100 33.06 -2.70 -26.47
C LEU A 100 32.32 -3.11 -27.74
N CYS A 101 32.17 -2.21 -28.71
CA CYS A 101 31.54 -2.50 -29.99
C CYS A 101 32.32 -3.55 -30.81
N SER A 102 33.65 -3.58 -30.69
CA SER A 102 34.48 -4.58 -31.35
C SER A 102 34.33 -5.99 -30.73
N GLU A 103 34.13 -6.10 -29.41
CA GLU A 103 33.95 -7.40 -28.74
C GLU A 103 32.51 -7.91 -28.84
N HIS A 104 31.55 -7.00 -28.85
CA HIS A 104 30.12 -7.31 -28.83
C HIS A 104 29.42 -6.68 -30.04
N PRO A 105 29.74 -7.14 -31.27
CA PRO A 105 29.19 -6.55 -32.48
C PRO A 105 27.68 -6.80 -32.59
N PRO A 106 26.94 -5.94 -33.32
CA PRO A 106 25.52 -6.13 -33.56
C PRO A 106 25.22 -7.49 -34.20
N THR A 107 24.16 -8.15 -33.74
CA THR A 107 23.70 -9.43 -34.28
C THR A 107 22.30 -9.29 -34.87
N GLN A 108 22.08 -9.92 -36.03
CA GLN A 108 20.74 -10.00 -36.60
C GLN A 108 19.94 -11.06 -35.85
N GLN A 109 18.85 -10.65 -35.21
CA GLN A 109 17.88 -11.55 -34.61
C GLN A 109 16.60 -11.57 -35.45
N VAL A 110 16.03 -12.76 -35.61
CA VAL A 110 14.73 -12.93 -36.28
C VAL A 110 13.65 -12.48 -35.30
N ALA A 111 12.95 -11.39 -35.62
CA ALA A 111 12.02 -10.73 -34.72
C ALA A 111 10.65 -11.43 -34.62
N SER A 112 10.27 -12.17 -35.66
CA SER A 112 9.02 -12.92 -35.73
C SER A 112 9.12 -14.02 -36.78
N GLY A 113 8.50 -15.16 -36.52
CA GLY A 113 8.26 -16.21 -37.51
C GLY A 113 6.83 -16.68 -37.37
N THR A 114 6.01 -16.43 -38.38
CA THR A 114 4.67 -17.03 -38.47
C THR A 114 4.86 -18.48 -38.89
N TRP A 115 4.57 -19.42 -37.99
CA TRP A 115 4.48 -20.83 -38.36
C TRP A 115 3.14 -21.03 -39.08
N SER A 116 3.15 -21.21 -40.40
CA SER A 116 2.00 -21.77 -41.11
C SER A 116 2.20 -23.28 -41.24
N SER A 117 1.24 -24.05 -40.75
CA SER A 117 1.21 -25.50 -40.89
C SER A 117 0.24 -25.85 -42.01
N ASP A 118 0.60 -25.53 -43.25
CA ASP A 118 -0.13 -25.99 -44.43
C ASP A 118 0.89 -26.57 -45.44
N ASP A 119 0.78 -27.88 -45.66
CA ASP A 119 1.34 -28.75 -46.71
C ASP A 119 2.74 -28.46 -47.32
N ASP A 120 3.68 -29.38 -47.03
CA ASP A 120 4.80 -29.91 -47.85
C ASP A 120 5.72 -28.97 -48.66
N SER A 121 5.76 -27.67 -48.37
CA SER A 121 6.87 -26.82 -48.83
C SER A 121 7.25 -25.74 -47.83
N GLU A 122 8.38 -25.96 -47.15
CA GLU A 122 9.04 -24.96 -46.29
C GLU A 122 9.52 -23.77 -47.15
N THR A 123 8.66 -22.78 -47.36
CA THR A 123 9.07 -21.47 -47.87
C THR A 123 8.90 -20.44 -46.75
N VAL A 124 10.04 -20.06 -46.17
CA VAL A 124 10.14 -19.01 -45.15
C VAL A 124 9.91 -17.68 -45.85
N ASN A 125 8.71 -17.09 -45.68
CA ASN A 125 8.46 -15.71 -46.08
C ASN A 125 9.31 -14.72 -45.26
N GLU A 126 9.70 -13.62 -45.89
CA GLU A 126 10.67 -12.61 -45.43
C GLU A 126 10.64 -12.37 -43.92
N LYS A 127 11.76 -12.70 -43.27
CA LYS A 127 12.00 -12.48 -41.86
C LYS A 127 12.21 -10.98 -41.62
N ASP A 128 11.28 -10.35 -40.90
CA ASP A 128 11.58 -9.10 -40.18
C ASP A 128 12.78 -9.37 -39.26
N THR A 129 13.95 -8.91 -39.68
CA THR A 129 15.20 -9.06 -38.95
C THR A 129 15.43 -7.78 -38.18
N LEU A 130 15.38 -7.87 -36.84
CA LEU A 130 15.77 -6.75 -35.98
C LEU A 130 17.28 -6.83 -35.78
N LEU A 131 17.96 -5.72 -36.08
CA LEU A 131 19.36 -5.55 -35.74
C LEU A 131 19.44 -5.27 -34.24
N CYS A 132 19.89 -6.25 -33.45
CA CYS A 132 20.13 -6.07 -32.03
C CYS A 132 21.57 -5.59 -31.85
N ASN A 133 21.73 -4.37 -31.31
CA ASN A 133 23.04 -3.84 -30.94
C ASN A 133 23.16 -3.88 -29.41
N PRO A 134 23.81 -4.90 -28.85
CA PRO A 134 23.82 -5.11 -27.40
C PRO A 134 24.45 -3.93 -26.65
N ILE A 135 25.45 -3.25 -27.24
CA ILE A 135 26.10 -2.11 -26.59
C ILE A 135 25.21 -0.86 -26.59
N GLU A 136 24.52 -0.57 -27.70
CA GLU A 136 23.59 0.58 -27.75
C GLU A 136 22.33 0.31 -26.92
N ASP A 137 21.79 -0.91 -26.93
CA ASP A 137 20.67 -1.31 -26.07
C ASP A 137 21.05 -1.16 -24.59
N HIS A 138 22.24 -1.64 -24.20
CA HIS A 138 22.76 -1.51 -22.84
C HIS A 138 22.96 -0.06 -22.42
N ARG A 139 23.52 0.76 -23.31
CA ARG A 139 23.70 2.20 -23.11
C ARG A 139 22.37 2.94 -23.00
N MET A 140 21.35 2.53 -23.76
CA MET A 140 20.00 3.09 -23.64
C MET A 140 19.42 2.83 -22.25
N TYR A 141 19.54 1.61 -21.71
CA TYR A 141 19.08 1.31 -20.34
C TYR A 141 19.88 2.07 -19.28
N LEU A 142 21.20 2.19 -19.43
CA LEU A 142 22.01 3.00 -18.54
C LEU A 142 21.58 4.47 -18.53
N ASN A 143 21.32 5.05 -19.72
CA ASN A 143 20.80 6.42 -19.85
C ASN A 143 19.43 6.57 -19.19
N TYR A 144 18.54 5.58 -19.32
CA TYR A 144 17.25 5.58 -18.63
C TYR A 144 17.45 5.71 -17.12
N PHE A 145 18.31 4.88 -16.52
CA PHE A 145 18.53 4.96 -15.08
C PHE A 145 19.26 6.24 -14.65
N ALA A 146 20.25 6.70 -15.41
CA ALA A 146 21.03 7.90 -15.12
C ALA A 146 20.23 9.20 -15.25
N SER A 147 19.25 9.25 -16.15
CA SER A 147 18.38 10.42 -16.36
C SER A 147 17.23 10.50 -15.35
N ARG A 148 17.01 9.44 -14.56
CA ARG A 148 15.96 9.35 -13.53
C ARG A 148 14.61 9.90 -14.01
N PRO A 149 14.00 9.31 -15.08
CA PRO A 149 12.75 9.81 -15.65
C PRO A 149 11.52 9.57 -14.75
N TRP A 150 11.69 8.84 -13.64
CA TRP A 150 10.64 8.68 -12.64
C TRP A 150 10.75 9.77 -11.57
N GLU A 151 9.61 10.22 -11.05
CA GLU A 151 9.56 11.14 -9.91
C GLU A 151 10.01 10.45 -8.61
N ASP A 152 9.53 9.22 -8.38
CA ASP A 152 9.83 8.38 -7.22
C ASP A 152 9.75 6.88 -7.63
N LEU A 153 10.52 6.03 -6.96
CA LEU A 153 10.45 4.56 -7.09
C LEU A 153 9.14 4.00 -6.52
N VAL A 154 8.58 4.67 -5.52
CA VAL A 154 7.28 4.38 -4.91
C VAL A 154 6.20 5.20 -5.60
N ASN A 155 5.14 4.53 -6.05
CA ASN A 155 3.95 5.20 -6.57
C ASN A 155 2.73 4.74 -5.77
N ILE A 156 2.13 5.64 -4.99
CA ILE A 156 0.94 5.33 -4.19
C ILE A 156 -0.26 4.95 -5.07
N GLN A 157 -0.28 5.39 -6.34
CA GLN A 157 -1.31 5.02 -7.31
C GLN A 157 -1.23 3.56 -7.74
N ASP A 158 -0.14 2.87 -7.39
CA ASP A 158 -0.07 1.42 -7.55
C ASP A 158 -0.95 0.66 -6.55
N TYR A 159 -1.61 1.33 -5.60
CA TYR A 159 -2.37 0.67 -4.52
C TYR A 159 -3.32 -0.41 -5.02
N PHE A 160 -4.01 -0.22 -6.16
CA PHE A 160 -4.95 -1.19 -6.73
C PHE A 160 -4.37 -2.06 -7.86
N GLY A 161 -3.15 -1.75 -8.32
CA GLY A 161 -2.50 -2.40 -9.45
C GLY A 161 -1.45 -1.49 -10.07
N THR A 162 -0.48 -2.07 -10.78
CA THR A 162 0.59 -1.30 -11.41
C THR A 162 0.01 -0.28 -12.40
N GLN A 163 0.31 0.99 -12.21
CA GLN A 163 -0.08 2.02 -13.16
C GLN A 163 0.86 1.97 -14.37
N PRO A 164 0.34 1.79 -15.60
CA PRO A 164 1.15 1.96 -16.80
C PRO A 164 1.59 3.42 -16.85
N LYS A 165 2.88 3.68 -16.66
CA LYS A 165 3.46 4.97 -17.05
C LYS A 165 3.60 4.94 -18.56
N VAL A 166 2.79 5.76 -19.24
CA VAL A 166 2.96 6.00 -20.67
C VAL A 166 4.34 6.59 -20.87
N SER A 167 5.20 5.85 -21.57
CA SER A 167 6.59 6.22 -21.81
C SER A 167 6.72 7.21 -22.96
N SER A 168 5.90 6.99 -23.98
CA SER A 168 5.80 7.82 -25.18
C SER A 168 4.51 7.48 -25.91
N VAL A 169 4.07 8.38 -26.78
CA VAL A 169 3.00 8.09 -27.75
C VAL A 169 3.65 8.15 -29.12
N GLU A 170 3.83 7.00 -29.77
CA GLU A 170 4.34 6.92 -31.14
C GLU A 170 3.18 6.54 -32.06
N ASN A 171 2.94 7.34 -33.11
CA ASN A 171 1.85 7.12 -34.09
C ASN A 171 0.45 6.95 -33.46
N GLY A 172 0.18 7.64 -32.36
CA GLY A 172 -1.08 7.53 -31.62
C GLY A 172 -1.18 6.28 -30.73
N ILE A 173 -0.15 5.44 -30.68
CA ILE A 173 -0.05 4.27 -29.80
C ILE A 173 0.75 4.68 -28.56
N ALA A 174 0.11 4.59 -27.39
CA ALA A 174 0.79 4.76 -26.11
C ALA A 174 1.72 3.57 -25.88
N ILE A 175 3.03 3.80 -26.05
CA ILE A 175 4.04 2.86 -25.61
C ILE A 175 4.10 2.97 -24.09
N CYS A 176 4.00 1.83 -23.41
CA CYS A 176 4.19 1.72 -21.98
C CYS A 176 5.46 0.90 -21.77
N TRP A 177 6.38 1.37 -20.92
CA TRP A 177 7.50 0.52 -20.48
C TRP A 177 6.94 -0.77 -19.86
N ALA A 178 7.68 -1.87 -20.03
CA ALA A 178 7.30 -3.24 -19.64
C ALA A 178 7.00 -3.46 -18.13
N ASP A 179 6.91 -2.40 -17.31
CA ASP A 179 6.29 -2.40 -15.98
C ASP A 179 4.88 -3.03 -16.00
N THR A 180 4.22 -3.05 -17.18
CA THR A 180 2.94 -3.70 -17.50
C THR A 180 2.95 -5.24 -17.53
N ILE A 181 4.10 -5.93 -17.47
CA ILE A 181 4.11 -7.41 -17.46
C ILE A 181 3.48 -7.97 -16.18
N VAL A 182 3.43 -7.19 -15.09
CA VAL A 182 2.71 -7.58 -13.87
C VAL A 182 1.19 -7.62 -14.07
N SER A 183 0.63 -6.73 -14.88
CA SER A 183 -0.80 -6.75 -15.25
C SER A 183 -1.18 -7.85 -16.25
N LEU A 184 -0.19 -8.46 -16.94
CA LEU A 184 -0.41 -9.48 -17.98
C LEU A 184 -0.03 -10.90 -17.54
N ASN A 185 0.62 -11.07 -16.38
CA ASN A 185 0.99 -12.38 -15.87
C ASN A 185 0.02 -12.83 -14.76
N PRO A 186 -0.96 -13.71 -15.04
CA PRO A 186 -1.91 -14.22 -14.04
C PRO A 186 -1.23 -15.03 -12.91
N ARG A 187 0.06 -15.37 -13.03
CA ARG A 187 0.85 -15.98 -11.94
C ARG A 187 1.47 -14.95 -10.98
N LEU A 188 1.44 -13.66 -11.32
CA LEU A 188 1.81 -12.58 -10.41
C LEU A 188 0.57 -12.18 -9.61
N LEU A 189 0.67 -12.32 -8.30
CA LEU A 189 -0.44 -12.26 -7.34
C LEU A 189 -1.44 -11.10 -7.62
N PRO A 190 -2.71 -11.37 -7.91
CA PRO A 190 -3.63 -10.38 -8.51
C PRO A 190 -4.19 -9.33 -7.54
N ILE A 191 -3.91 -9.48 -6.22
CA ILE A 191 -4.34 -8.61 -5.12
C ILE A 191 -3.29 -8.54 -4.02
N GLY A 192 -3.34 -7.50 -3.19
CA GLY A 192 -2.42 -7.23 -2.07
C GLY A 192 -1.52 -6.03 -2.29
N ASN A 193 -0.42 -5.92 -1.55
CA ASN A 193 0.44 -4.74 -1.51
C ASN A 193 1.24 -4.56 -2.82
N PHE A 194 0.60 -3.93 -3.81
CA PHE A 194 1.19 -3.64 -5.11
C PHE A 194 2.26 -2.54 -5.04
N ILE A 195 2.14 -1.58 -4.12
CA ILE A 195 3.12 -0.50 -3.95
C ILE A 195 4.52 -1.09 -3.70
N VAL A 196 4.65 -2.00 -2.73
CA VAL A 196 5.94 -2.66 -2.42
C VAL A 196 6.42 -3.51 -3.60
N ARG A 197 5.53 -4.29 -4.22
CA ARG A 197 5.88 -5.20 -5.32
C ARG A 197 6.35 -4.42 -6.56
N SER A 198 5.63 -3.36 -6.93
CA SER A 198 5.97 -2.50 -8.07
C SER A 198 7.27 -1.74 -7.81
N MET A 199 7.48 -1.21 -6.61
CA MET A 199 8.76 -0.59 -6.24
C MET A 199 9.94 -1.56 -6.42
N LEU A 200 9.86 -2.78 -5.87
CA LEU A 200 10.92 -3.78 -6.03
C LEU A 200 11.12 -4.19 -7.50
N ASN A 201 10.04 -4.24 -8.28
CA ASN A 201 10.11 -4.55 -9.71
C ASN A 201 10.74 -3.42 -10.53
N ARG A 202 10.60 -2.16 -10.14
CA ARG A 202 11.31 -1.03 -10.78
C ARG A 202 12.80 -1.05 -10.51
N ILE A 203 13.20 -1.47 -9.31
CA ILE A 203 14.61 -1.53 -8.92
C ILE A 203 15.30 -2.74 -9.55
N ARG A 204 14.64 -3.90 -9.60
CA ARG A 204 15.25 -5.18 -10.00
C ARG A 204 16.02 -5.18 -11.34
N PRO A 205 15.54 -4.56 -12.43
CA PRO A 205 16.24 -4.53 -13.71
C PRO A 205 17.62 -3.88 -13.62
N SER A 206 17.79 -2.86 -12.77
CA SER A 206 19.08 -2.16 -12.60
C SER A 206 20.19 -3.09 -12.10
N ARG A 207 19.87 -4.07 -11.24
CA ARG A 207 20.86 -5.05 -10.76
C ARG A 207 21.42 -5.89 -11.89
N LYS A 208 20.54 -6.40 -12.75
CA LYS A 208 20.98 -7.17 -13.92
C LYS A 208 21.83 -6.27 -14.83
N LEU A 209 21.36 -5.05 -15.08
CA LEU A 209 22.10 -4.08 -15.89
C LEU A 209 23.51 -3.80 -15.34
N PHE A 210 23.70 -3.65 -14.02
CA PHE A 210 25.01 -3.37 -13.45
C PHE A 210 25.94 -4.59 -13.43
N LEU A 211 25.39 -5.79 -13.24
CA LEU A 211 26.15 -7.03 -13.41
C LEU A 211 26.61 -7.21 -14.86
N ASP A 212 25.70 -7.02 -15.82
CA ASP A 212 26.00 -7.08 -17.24
C ASP A 212 27.04 -5.99 -17.61
N SER A 213 26.93 -4.79 -17.03
CA SER A 213 27.92 -3.70 -17.20
C SER A 213 29.30 -4.10 -16.71
N LYS A 214 29.39 -4.78 -15.57
CA LYS A 214 30.66 -5.28 -15.03
C LYS A 214 31.28 -6.28 -15.99
N ASP A 215 30.51 -7.24 -16.48
CA ASP A 215 31.00 -8.28 -17.39
C ASP A 215 31.49 -7.68 -18.72
N LEU A 216 30.75 -6.72 -19.27
CA LEU A 216 31.15 -5.96 -20.47
C LEU A 216 32.47 -5.19 -20.26
N LEU A 217 32.61 -4.47 -19.14
CA LEU A 217 33.83 -3.72 -18.87
C LEU A 217 35.02 -4.65 -18.64
N VAL A 218 34.86 -5.73 -17.86
CA VAL A 218 35.91 -6.71 -17.60
C VAL A 218 36.37 -7.41 -18.89
N SER A 219 35.48 -7.63 -19.87
CA SER A 219 35.88 -8.29 -21.13
C SER A 219 36.91 -7.49 -21.91
N ILE A 220 36.90 -6.14 -21.82
CA ILE A 220 37.83 -5.26 -22.54
C ILE A 220 39.01 -4.76 -21.68
N GLU A 221 38.98 -4.93 -20.35
CA GLU A 221 40.05 -4.46 -19.44
C GLU A 221 41.43 -5.00 -19.82
N LYS A 222 41.52 -6.27 -20.22
CA LYS A 222 42.79 -6.88 -20.65
C LYS A 222 43.31 -6.28 -21.95
N LYS A 223 42.43 -5.92 -22.88
CA LYS A 223 42.79 -5.33 -24.18
C LYS A 223 43.27 -3.89 -24.05
N LEU A 224 42.69 -3.14 -23.11
CA LEU A 224 43.00 -1.74 -22.89
C LEU A 224 44.07 -1.51 -21.81
N GLU A 225 44.49 -2.55 -21.08
CA GLU A 225 45.39 -2.47 -19.92
C GLU A 225 44.89 -1.50 -18.83
N LEU A 226 43.56 -1.40 -18.68
CA LEU A 226 42.88 -0.52 -17.72
C LEU A 226 42.09 -1.34 -16.70
N ARG A 227 41.81 -0.75 -15.53
CA ARG A 227 40.87 -1.27 -14.53
C ARG A 227 39.63 -0.39 -14.51
N LEU A 228 38.76 -0.58 -15.50
CA LEU A 228 37.57 0.23 -15.74
C LEU A 228 36.53 0.03 -14.62
N TRP A 229 36.23 -1.21 -14.25
CA TRP A 229 35.22 -1.49 -13.22
C TRP A 229 35.60 -0.93 -11.86
N LYS A 230 36.92 -0.81 -11.59
CA LYS A 230 37.42 -0.28 -10.31
C LYS A 230 36.91 1.14 -10.03
N LYS A 231 36.57 1.92 -11.06
CA LYS A 231 36.00 3.26 -10.93
C LYS A 231 34.52 3.26 -10.47
N VAL A 232 33.79 2.17 -10.72
CA VAL A 232 32.36 2.00 -10.37
C VAL A 232 32.17 1.12 -9.14
N GLU A 233 33.18 0.32 -8.78
CA GLU A 233 33.06 -0.74 -7.79
C GLU A 233 32.51 -0.27 -6.44
N ASP A 234 32.95 0.89 -5.94
CA ASP A 234 32.49 1.41 -4.66
C ASP A 234 31.02 1.86 -4.70
N VAL A 235 30.60 2.60 -5.73
CA VAL A 235 29.20 3.04 -5.86
C VAL A 235 28.26 1.85 -6.08
N HIS A 236 28.66 0.88 -6.91
CA HIS A 236 27.90 -0.35 -7.12
C HIS A 236 27.77 -1.18 -5.83
N ARG A 237 28.86 -1.29 -5.05
CA ARG A 237 28.85 -1.98 -3.77
C ARG A 237 27.90 -1.32 -2.77
N ILE A 238 27.90 0.01 -2.68
CA ILE A 238 27.00 0.73 -1.78
C ILE A 238 25.55 0.54 -2.23
N TYR A 239 25.26 0.64 -3.53
CA TYR A 239 23.94 0.34 -4.09
C TYR A 239 23.44 -1.06 -3.68
N GLU A 240 24.25 -2.10 -3.87
CA GLU A 240 23.87 -3.48 -3.52
C GLU A 240 23.64 -3.65 -2.00
N VAL A 241 24.46 -3.02 -1.17
CA VAL A 241 24.28 -3.02 0.30
C VAL A 241 22.95 -2.37 0.67
N LYS A 242 22.65 -1.18 0.12
CA LYS A 242 21.41 -0.46 0.43
C LYS A 242 20.17 -1.18 -0.07
N PHE A 243 20.25 -1.80 -1.24
CA PHE A 243 19.16 -2.63 -1.75
C PHE A 243 18.95 -3.88 -0.88
N ALA A 244 20.02 -4.54 -0.43
CA ALA A 244 19.93 -5.68 0.49
C ALA A 244 19.35 -5.27 1.85
N GLU A 245 19.77 -4.13 2.40
CA GLU A 245 19.18 -3.54 3.61
C GLU A 245 17.68 -3.29 3.41
N LEU A 246 17.25 -2.76 2.25
CA LEU A 246 15.83 -2.53 1.96
C LEU A 246 15.03 -3.83 1.92
N GLN A 247 15.55 -4.85 1.24
CA GLN A 247 14.91 -6.16 1.19
C GLN A 247 14.82 -6.81 2.57
N GLN A 248 15.87 -6.66 3.38
CA GLN A 248 15.89 -7.21 4.73
C GLN A 248 14.90 -6.48 5.65
N ALA A 249 14.91 -5.15 5.62
CA ALA A 249 13.96 -4.33 6.39
C ALA A 249 12.52 -4.69 6.04
N LEU A 250 12.20 -4.88 4.75
CA LEU A 250 10.87 -5.34 4.33
C LEU A 250 10.53 -6.74 4.85
N LYS A 251 11.48 -7.69 4.86
CA LYS A 251 11.27 -9.05 5.39
C LYS A 251 11.10 -9.07 6.92
N GLU A 252 11.79 -8.18 7.63
CA GLU A 252 11.76 -8.10 9.09
C GLU A 252 10.47 -7.47 9.63
N ILE A 253 9.68 -6.83 8.78
CA ILE A 253 8.32 -6.40 9.13
C ILE A 253 7.49 -7.67 9.38
N ARG A 254 7.45 -8.10 10.65
CA ARG A 254 6.69 -9.29 11.10
C ARG A 254 5.22 -9.26 10.64
N LYS A 255 4.68 -8.05 10.48
CA LYS A 255 3.29 -7.78 10.10
C LYS A 255 3.08 -7.68 8.58
N LEU A 256 4.10 -7.92 7.74
CA LEU A 256 3.98 -7.78 6.28
C LEU A 256 2.89 -8.68 5.67
N PRO A 257 2.72 -9.95 6.08
CA PRO A 257 1.62 -10.78 5.56
C PRO A 257 0.23 -10.24 5.91
N LEU A 258 0.11 -9.56 7.05
CA LEU A 258 -1.12 -8.91 7.51
C LEU A 258 -1.36 -7.59 6.78
N ILE A 259 -0.32 -6.79 6.54
CA ILE A 259 -0.38 -5.60 5.68
C ILE A 259 -0.88 -6.00 4.29
N ASP A 260 -0.30 -7.05 3.69
CA ASP A 260 -0.75 -7.58 2.40
C ASP A 260 -2.23 -7.99 2.43
N ALA A 261 -2.69 -8.61 3.53
CA ALA A 261 -4.08 -9.00 3.73
C ALA A 261 -5.01 -7.79 3.84
N CYS A 262 -4.72 -6.81 4.71
CA CYS A 262 -5.54 -5.61 4.88
C CYS A 262 -5.61 -4.77 3.59
N VAL A 263 -4.50 -4.66 2.84
CA VAL A 263 -4.48 -4.01 1.52
C VAL A 263 -5.37 -4.76 0.54
N ALA A 264 -5.22 -6.09 0.44
CA ALA A 264 -6.03 -6.92 -0.46
C ALA A 264 -7.53 -6.83 -0.13
N LEU A 265 -7.89 -6.95 1.14
CA LEU A 265 -9.28 -6.88 1.59
C LEU A 265 -9.87 -5.47 1.38
N THR A 266 -9.07 -4.42 1.48
CA THR A 266 -9.49 -3.06 1.09
C THR A 266 -9.72 -2.94 -0.43
N GLN A 267 -8.87 -3.56 -1.25
CA GLN A 267 -9.09 -3.58 -2.71
C GLN A 267 -10.41 -4.28 -3.07
N ILE A 268 -10.73 -5.40 -2.40
CA ILE A 268 -12.00 -6.10 -2.58
C ILE A 268 -13.17 -5.26 -2.09
N TYR A 269 -13.04 -4.61 -0.92
CA TYR A 269 -14.08 -3.76 -0.33
C TYR A 269 -14.56 -2.69 -1.30
N VAL A 270 -13.62 -1.97 -1.92
CA VAL A 270 -13.95 -0.93 -2.91
C VAL A 270 -14.56 -1.52 -4.18
N ALA A 271 -14.16 -2.73 -4.57
CA ALA A 271 -14.67 -3.39 -5.78
C ALA A 271 -16.11 -3.93 -5.60
N THR A 272 -16.48 -4.34 -4.39
CA THR A 272 -17.79 -4.91 -4.07
C THR A 272 -18.78 -3.89 -3.52
N ASN A 273 -18.32 -2.73 -3.04
CA ASN A 273 -19.19 -1.67 -2.50
C ASN A 273 -19.01 -0.33 -3.23
N ASP A 274 -20.04 0.07 -4.01
CA ASP A 274 -20.04 1.34 -4.76
C ASP A 274 -20.00 2.59 -3.85
N LYS A 275 -20.31 2.45 -2.56
CA LYS A 275 -20.27 3.52 -1.54
C LYS A 275 -19.18 3.30 -0.49
N ALA A 276 -18.14 2.55 -0.82
CA ALA A 276 -17.04 2.26 0.10
C ALA A 276 -16.41 3.54 0.69
N ASP A 277 -16.35 3.62 2.02
CA ASP A 277 -15.61 4.68 2.72
C ASP A 277 -14.11 4.35 2.74
N VAL A 278 -13.37 4.98 1.83
CA VAL A 278 -11.90 4.83 1.70
C VAL A 278 -11.16 6.16 1.60
N GLU A 279 -11.80 7.27 1.99
CA GLU A 279 -11.14 8.59 2.01
C GLU A 279 -9.92 8.60 2.95
N TRP A 280 -9.96 7.77 3.99
CA TRP A 280 -8.86 7.58 4.94
C TRP A 280 -7.58 7.00 4.31
N LEU A 281 -7.62 6.44 3.09
CA LEU A 281 -6.41 6.07 2.36
C LEU A 281 -5.64 7.29 1.83
N GLY A 282 -6.30 8.45 1.68
CA GLY A 282 -5.70 9.65 1.10
C GLY A 282 -5.44 9.56 -0.41
N LEU A 283 -6.01 8.57 -1.09
CA LEU A 283 -5.91 8.41 -2.56
C LEU A 283 -6.97 9.26 -3.27
N ASP A 284 -6.66 9.71 -4.47
CA ASP A 284 -7.62 10.46 -5.28
C ASP A 284 -8.78 9.56 -5.77
N THR A 285 -9.96 10.16 -5.92
CA THR A 285 -11.18 9.44 -6.30
C THR A 285 -11.08 8.76 -7.65
N ARG A 286 -10.25 9.26 -8.60
CA ARG A 286 -10.12 8.65 -9.93
C ARG A 286 -9.34 7.34 -9.83
N THR A 287 -8.26 7.32 -9.06
CA THR A 287 -7.48 6.11 -8.79
C THR A 287 -8.33 5.06 -8.10
N VAL A 288 -9.07 5.45 -7.07
CA VAL A 288 -9.97 4.53 -6.35
C VAL A 288 -11.02 3.92 -7.29
N LYS A 289 -11.72 4.75 -8.09
CA LYS A 289 -12.74 4.26 -9.04
C LYS A 289 -12.18 3.35 -10.13
N ARG A 290 -11.03 3.71 -10.68
CA ARG A 290 -10.35 2.88 -11.69
C ARG A 290 -9.93 1.54 -11.08
N GLY A 291 -9.27 1.58 -9.93
CA GLY A 291 -8.85 0.39 -9.19
C GLY A 291 -10.03 -0.53 -8.83
N ALA A 292 -11.13 0.04 -8.35
CA ALA A 292 -12.37 -0.69 -8.09
C ALA A 292 -12.85 -1.45 -9.33
N SER A 293 -12.86 -0.78 -10.49
CA SER A 293 -13.29 -1.38 -11.76
C SER A 293 -12.36 -2.50 -12.21
N GLU A 294 -11.04 -2.31 -12.11
CA GLU A 294 -10.04 -3.33 -12.45
C GLU A 294 -10.17 -4.57 -11.56
N ILE A 295 -10.31 -4.38 -10.24
CA ILE A 295 -10.50 -5.49 -9.29
C ILE A 295 -11.85 -6.18 -9.52
N LYS A 296 -12.93 -5.43 -9.78
CA LYS A 296 -14.25 -5.98 -10.10
C LYS A 296 -14.23 -6.83 -11.38
N MET A 297 -13.46 -6.42 -12.40
CA MET A 297 -13.23 -7.24 -13.59
C MET A 297 -12.46 -8.52 -13.27
N ARG A 298 -11.46 -8.47 -12.37
CA ARG A 298 -10.73 -9.67 -11.93
C ARG A 298 -11.61 -10.63 -11.13
N ILE A 299 -12.48 -10.12 -10.25
CA ILE A 299 -13.44 -10.93 -9.50
C ILE A 299 -14.41 -11.68 -10.45
N ARG A 300 -14.85 -11.01 -11.52
CA ARG A 300 -15.79 -11.56 -12.52
C ARG A 300 -15.12 -12.37 -13.62
N GLY A 301 -13.83 -12.15 -13.85
CA GLY A 301 -13.05 -12.85 -14.88
C GLY A 301 -12.87 -14.31 -14.51
N LEU A 302 -12.72 -15.17 -15.52
CA LEU A 302 -12.38 -16.59 -15.38
C LEU A 302 -10.93 -16.77 -14.89
N HIS A 303 -10.55 -16.12 -13.80
CA HIS A 303 -9.32 -16.43 -13.09
C HIS A 303 -9.55 -17.74 -12.32
N GLY A 304 -8.54 -18.61 -12.33
CA GLY A 304 -8.62 -19.88 -11.63
C GLY A 304 -8.87 -19.69 -10.12
N PRO A 305 -9.13 -20.80 -9.40
CA PRO A 305 -9.43 -20.79 -7.97
C PRO A 305 -8.38 -20.05 -7.12
N GLU A 306 -7.15 -19.87 -7.62
CA GLU A 306 -6.05 -19.21 -6.94
C GLU A 306 -6.35 -17.76 -6.51
N PHE A 307 -7.15 -17.01 -7.30
CA PHE A 307 -7.54 -15.65 -6.94
C PHE A 307 -8.41 -15.65 -5.67
N HIS A 308 -9.41 -16.53 -5.64
CA HIS A 308 -10.37 -16.65 -4.56
C HIS A 308 -9.73 -17.28 -3.31
N ASP A 309 -8.89 -18.30 -3.48
CA ASP A 309 -8.11 -18.95 -2.41
C ASP A 309 -7.23 -17.94 -1.67
N ARG A 310 -6.68 -16.97 -2.40
CA ARG A 310 -5.87 -15.89 -1.83
C ARG A 310 -6.71 -14.95 -0.97
N ILE A 311 -7.94 -14.62 -1.36
CA ILE A 311 -8.85 -13.78 -0.56
C ILE A 311 -9.23 -14.51 0.73
N ALA A 312 -9.57 -15.79 0.64
CA ALA A 312 -9.86 -16.61 1.80
C ALA A 312 -8.65 -16.68 2.76
N THR A 313 -7.44 -16.85 2.23
CA THR A 313 -6.20 -16.80 3.02
C THR A 313 -6.04 -15.46 3.75
N HIS A 314 -6.37 -14.34 3.08
CA HIS A 314 -6.30 -13.01 3.70
C HIS A 314 -7.35 -12.81 4.78
N LEU A 315 -8.54 -13.39 4.64
CA LEU A 315 -9.54 -13.40 5.71
C LEU A 315 -9.08 -14.18 6.93
N SER A 316 -8.47 -15.35 6.76
CA SER A 316 -7.90 -16.11 7.88
C SER A 316 -6.79 -15.33 8.60
N ARG A 317 -5.93 -14.61 7.87
CA ARG A 317 -4.93 -13.72 8.49
C ARG A 317 -5.55 -12.56 9.24
N LEU A 318 -6.66 -12.03 8.73
CA LEU A 318 -7.41 -11.01 9.44
C LEU A 318 -8.01 -11.60 10.72
N GLN A 319 -8.47 -12.85 10.71
CA GLN A 319 -8.95 -13.54 11.90
C GLN A 319 -7.84 -13.65 12.96
N ASP A 320 -6.64 -14.12 12.57
CA ASP A 320 -5.49 -14.23 13.48
C ASP A 320 -5.13 -12.90 14.17
N LEU A 321 -5.36 -11.77 13.49
CA LEU A 321 -5.13 -10.43 14.05
C LEU A 321 -6.02 -10.13 15.26
N TYR A 322 -7.25 -10.64 15.27
CA TYR A 322 -8.22 -10.36 16.32
C TYR A 322 -8.34 -11.51 17.33
N ASP A 323 -8.03 -12.75 16.96
CA ASP A 323 -8.08 -13.90 17.89
C ASP A 323 -6.95 -13.85 18.93
N SER A 324 -5.83 -13.17 18.62
CA SER A 324 -4.66 -13.07 19.49
C SER A 324 -4.75 -11.97 20.57
N GLU A 325 -5.83 -11.19 20.59
CA GLU A 325 -5.94 -9.97 21.36
C GLU A 325 -6.92 -10.07 22.53
N ARG A 326 -6.81 -9.13 23.48
CA ARG A 326 -7.75 -9.06 24.60
C ARG A 326 -9.13 -8.65 24.08
N GLU A 327 -10.16 -9.36 24.52
CA GLU A 327 -11.56 -9.10 24.16
C GLU A 327 -11.96 -7.63 24.37
N ALA A 328 -11.46 -7.00 25.43
CA ALA A 328 -11.70 -5.58 25.73
C ALA A 328 -11.15 -4.61 24.66
N GLU A 329 -10.02 -4.94 24.02
CA GLU A 329 -9.42 -4.11 22.96
C GLU A 329 -10.21 -4.25 21.65
N ILE A 330 -10.62 -5.47 21.33
CA ILE A 330 -11.47 -5.78 20.18
C ILE A 330 -12.84 -5.10 20.31
N GLU A 331 -13.41 -5.12 21.52
CA GLU A 331 -14.67 -4.45 21.83
C GLU A 331 -14.52 -2.93 21.68
N PHE A 332 -13.45 -2.34 22.23
CA PHE A 332 -13.21 -0.91 22.06
C PHE A 332 -13.09 -0.52 20.58
N GLU A 333 -12.34 -1.30 19.80
CA GLU A 333 -12.19 -1.05 18.37
C GLU A 333 -13.51 -1.17 17.61
N SER A 334 -14.34 -2.14 17.99
CA SER A 334 -15.70 -2.29 17.46
C SER A 334 -16.56 -1.07 17.81
N GLN A 335 -16.42 -0.50 19.01
CA GLN A 335 -17.13 0.73 19.35
C GLN A 335 -16.59 1.95 18.58
N ILE A 336 -15.30 2.01 18.27
CA ILE A 336 -14.75 3.07 17.39
C ILE A 336 -15.37 2.99 15.98
N ALA A 337 -15.59 1.77 15.47
CA ALA A 337 -16.21 1.56 14.16
C ALA A 337 -17.71 1.89 14.12
N LEU A 338 -18.42 1.73 15.24
CA LEU A 338 -19.88 1.91 15.34
C LEU A 338 -20.32 3.32 15.76
N ARG A 339 -19.46 4.07 16.44
CA ARG A 339 -19.82 5.34 17.09
C ARG A 339 -19.08 6.52 16.45
N SER A 340 -19.70 7.70 16.48
CA SER A 340 -19.07 8.93 16.00
C SER A 340 -17.92 9.36 16.91
N LEU A 341 -18.06 9.24 18.23
CA LEU A 341 -17.03 9.62 19.21
C LEU A 341 -16.76 8.45 20.17
N ALA A 342 -15.50 8.03 20.24
CA ALA A 342 -15.06 6.97 21.15
C ALA A 342 -13.87 7.41 22.00
N LEU A 343 -13.95 7.21 23.31
CA LEU A 343 -12.89 7.54 24.26
C LEU A 343 -12.52 6.32 25.10
N ASN A 344 -11.22 6.12 25.30
CA ASN A 344 -10.68 5.17 26.28
C ASN A 344 -9.95 5.95 27.37
N SER A 345 -10.51 5.92 28.57
CA SER A 345 -10.02 6.69 29.73
C SER A 345 -8.66 6.20 30.24
N SER A 346 -8.36 4.91 30.05
CA SER A 346 -7.13 4.28 30.52
C SER A 346 -5.92 4.72 29.70
N GLU A 347 -6.09 4.69 28.38
CA GLU A 347 -5.03 5.05 27.42
C GLU A 347 -5.03 6.53 27.04
N ARG A 348 -6.09 7.27 27.40
CA ARG A 348 -6.31 8.67 27.04
C ARG A 348 -6.32 8.93 25.54
N VAL A 349 -6.91 8.01 24.80
CA VAL A 349 -7.09 8.12 23.35
C VAL A 349 -8.53 8.50 23.00
N VAL A 350 -8.67 9.30 21.94
CA VAL A 350 -9.96 9.76 21.42
C VAL A 350 -10.01 9.50 19.93
N TYR A 351 -11.13 8.96 19.47
CA TYR A 351 -11.42 8.74 18.06
C TYR A 351 -12.68 9.48 17.66
N TRP A 352 -12.63 10.15 16.49
CA TRP A 352 -13.79 10.75 15.83
C TRP A 352 -14.00 10.10 14.46
N LYS A 353 -15.14 9.45 14.26
CA LYS A 353 -15.51 8.72 13.03
C LYS A 353 -14.37 7.79 12.56
N GLY A 354 -13.81 7.02 13.49
CA GLY A 354 -12.68 6.12 13.23
C GLY A 354 -11.29 6.76 13.16
N ASN A 355 -11.17 8.10 13.19
CA ASN A 355 -9.89 8.78 13.09
C ASN A 355 -9.35 9.19 14.48
N PRO A 356 -8.08 8.91 14.80
CA PRO A 356 -7.48 9.31 16.07
C PRO A 356 -7.35 10.84 16.16
N LEU A 357 -7.65 11.40 17.32
CA LEU A 357 -7.48 12.82 17.61
C LEU A 357 -6.27 13.06 18.50
N ASN A 358 -5.36 13.94 18.05
CA ASN A 358 -4.22 14.36 18.86
C ASN A 358 -4.62 15.50 19.82
N VAL A 359 -5.00 15.12 21.03
CA VAL A 359 -5.44 16.05 22.09
C VAL A 359 -4.47 16.03 23.28
N SER A 360 -4.23 17.19 23.87
CA SER A 360 -3.46 17.30 25.12
C SER A 360 -4.21 16.69 26.30
N LYS A 361 -3.51 16.39 27.40
CA LYS A 361 -4.13 15.85 28.63
C LYS A 361 -5.33 16.67 29.12
N LYS A 362 -5.23 18.01 29.15
CA LYS A 362 -6.36 18.87 29.57
C LYS A 362 -7.52 18.84 28.58
N GLN A 363 -7.22 18.78 27.28
CA GLN A 363 -8.23 18.66 26.22
C GLN A 363 -8.95 17.30 26.26
N PHE A 364 -8.21 16.23 26.57
CA PHE A 364 -8.79 14.90 26.79
C PHE A 364 -9.80 14.92 27.95
N VAL A 365 -9.42 15.50 29.10
CA VAL A 365 -10.31 15.57 30.27
C VAL A 365 -11.60 16.34 29.92
N LEU A 366 -11.49 17.47 29.22
CA LEU A 366 -12.65 18.22 28.76
C LEU A 366 -13.56 17.39 27.85
N LEU A 367 -13.00 16.72 26.84
CA LEU A 367 -13.77 15.84 25.94
C LEU A 367 -14.40 14.67 26.68
N HIS A 368 -13.70 14.09 27.66
CA HIS A 368 -14.21 13.01 28.48
C HIS A 368 -15.39 13.45 29.35
N LEU A 369 -15.34 14.65 29.92
CA LEU A 369 -16.47 15.23 30.67
C LEU A 369 -17.67 15.48 29.75
N LEU A 370 -17.43 16.12 28.59
CA LEU A 370 -18.47 16.38 27.58
C LEU A 370 -19.12 15.08 27.07
N ALA A 371 -18.32 14.05 26.82
CA ALA A 371 -18.80 12.75 26.34
C ALA A 371 -19.64 12.01 27.40
N ASN A 372 -19.22 12.02 28.67
CA ASN A 372 -20.01 11.45 29.76
C ASN A 372 -21.30 12.23 30.02
N SER A 373 -21.29 13.54 29.77
CA SER A 373 -22.46 14.39 30.00
C SER A 373 -23.56 14.23 28.94
N VAL A 374 -23.28 13.59 27.81
CA VAL A 374 -24.29 13.24 26.78
C VAL A 374 -25.41 12.37 27.37
N LYS A 375 -25.06 11.38 28.20
CA LYS A 375 -26.03 10.48 28.84
C LYS A 375 -26.96 11.22 29.80
N THR A 376 -26.40 12.17 30.55
CA THR A 376 -27.11 12.92 31.59
C THR A 376 -27.72 14.22 31.09
N LYS A 377 -27.45 14.60 29.83
CA LYS A 377 -27.79 15.90 29.23
C LYS A 377 -27.31 17.09 30.07
N ARG A 378 -26.22 16.90 30.82
CA ARG A 378 -25.66 17.91 31.72
C ARG A 378 -24.67 18.81 30.97
N THR A 379 -24.61 20.07 31.35
CA THR A 379 -23.58 21.02 30.93
C THR A 379 -22.31 20.86 31.76
N VAL A 380 -21.17 21.00 31.09
CA VAL A 380 -19.84 21.05 31.69
C VAL A 380 -19.48 22.51 31.94
N ILE A 381 -19.13 22.84 33.18
CA ILE A 381 -18.73 24.18 33.62
C ILE A 381 -17.27 24.19 34.09
N GLY A 382 -16.69 25.38 34.33
CA GLY A 382 -15.27 25.51 34.69
C GLY A 382 -14.86 24.66 35.89
N ASN A 383 -15.72 24.59 36.90
CA ASN A 383 -15.49 23.81 38.12
C ASN A 383 -15.45 22.29 37.92
N ASP A 384 -15.96 21.77 36.79
CA ASP A 384 -15.96 20.32 36.52
C ASP A 384 -14.58 19.80 36.05
N LEU A 385 -13.68 20.68 35.59
CA LEU A 385 -12.36 20.31 35.07
C LEU A 385 -11.33 20.02 36.16
N ASP A 386 -11.29 20.85 37.20
CA ASP A 386 -10.37 20.71 38.33
C ASP A 386 -11.11 21.12 39.62
N ALA A 387 -11.58 20.15 40.40
CA ALA A 387 -12.30 20.42 41.66
C ALA A 387 -11.43 21.14 42.72
N ALA A 388 -10.09 21.13 42.55
CA ALA A 388 -9.12 21.74 43.44
C ALA A 388 -8.66 23.15 43.00
N GLU A 389 -8.80 23.49 41.72
CA GLU A 389 -8.48 24.81 41.17
C GLU A 389 -9.76 25.36 40.54
N SER A 390 -10.38 26.38 41.14
CA SER A 390 -11.58 27.04 40.58
C SER A 390 -11.25 27.64 39.22
N THR A 391 -11.37 26.81 38.18
CA THR A 391 -11.07 27.16 36.79
C THR A 391 -12.17 28.10 36.33
N SER A 392 -11.81 29.35 36.03
CA SER A 392 -12.76 30.36 35.59
C SER A 392 -13.39 29.97 34.25
N ASP A 393 -14.62 30.42 34.00
CA ASP A 393 -15.31 30.19 32.72
C ASP A 393 -14.54 30.74 31.51
N SER A 394 -13.76 31.81 31.73
CA SER A 394 -12.83 32.35 30.73
C SER A 394 -11.69 31.39 30.36
N ALA A 395 -11.20 30.60 31.32
CA ALA A 395 -10.17 29.59 31.08
C ALA A 395 -10.75 28.36 30.37
N LEU A 396 -11.98 27.95 30.71
CA LEU A 396 -12.71 26.90 30.00
C LEU A 396 -12.97 27.29 28.53
N SER A 397 -13.47 28.50 28.29
CA SER A 397 -13.70 29.03 26.94
C SER A 397 -12.39 29.04 26.12
N SER A 398 -11.29 29.51 26.69
CA SER A 398 -9.97 29.51 26.04
C SER A 398 -9.46 28.10 25.72
N LEU A 399 -9.69 27.13 26.61
CA LEU A 399 -9.33 25.72 26.38
C LEU A 399 -10.17 25.12 25.25
N LEU A 400 -11.46 25.46 25.21
CA LEU A 400 -12.40 24.98 24.20
C LEU A 400 -12.10 25.56 22.81
N ASP A 401 -11.69 26.83 22.73
CA ASP A 401 -11.22 27.42 21.48
C ASP A 401 -9.93 26.77 20.96
N ARG A 402 -9.00 26.43 21.87
CA ARG A 402 -7.80 25.65 21.51
C ARG A 402 -8.14 24.24 21.09
N LEU A 403 -9.16 23.63 21.68
CA LEU A 403 -9.65 22.31 21.32
C LEU A 403 -10.31 22.32 19.93
N ARG A 404 -11.20 23.28 19.65
CA ARG A 404 -11.88 23.46 18.35
C ARG A 404 -10.90 23.62 17.19
N LYS A 405 -9.74 24.23 17.42
CA LYS A 405 -8.66 24.34 16.43
C LYS A 405 -7.96 23.02 16.10
N LYS A 406 -8.09 21.99 16.94
CA LYS A 406 -7.40 20.70 16.82
C LYS A 406 -8.31 19.53 16.45
N ILE A 407 -9.62 19.73 16.48
CA ILE A 407 -10.60 18.69 16.18
C ILE A 407 -11.32 19.00 14.86
N PRO A 408 -11.92 17.99 14.20
CA PRO A 408 -12.72 18.20 13.01
C PRO A 408 -13.86 19.20 13.24
N MET A 409 -14.17 20.01 12.21
CA MET A 409 -15.19 21.06 12.27
C MET A 409 -16.56 20.53 12.71
N GLU A 410 -16.91 19.31 12.29
CA GLU A 410 -18.15 18.64 12.66
C GLU A 410 -18.25 18.45 14.19
N LEU A 411 -17.21 17.91 14.82
CA LEU A 411 -17.16 17.74 16.27
C LEU A 411 -17.09 19.09 16.99
N ALA A 412 -16.34 20.06 16.45
CA ALA A 412 -16.29 21.42 16.99
C ALA A 412 -17.67 22.09 17.01
N THR A 413 -18.50 21.83 15.99
CA THR A 413 -19.87 22.34 15.84
C THR A 413 -20.86 21.59 16.74
N ALA A 414 -20.61 20.31 17.00
CA ALA A 414 -21.40 19.52 17.95
C ALA A 414 -21.21 20.01 19.40
N ILE A 415 -20.10 20.67 19.73
CA ILE A 415 -19.90 21.27 21.06
C ILE A 415 -20.62 22.63 21.11
N LYS A 416 -21.75 22.68 21.82
CA LYS A 416 -22.62 23.86 21.94
C LYS A 416 -22.54 24.51 23.32
N HIS A 417 -22.95 25.77 23.40
CA HIS A 417 -23.03 26.56 24.64
C HIS A 417 -24.49 26.94 24.90
N ASN A 418 -24.97 26.82 26.13
CA ASN A 418 -26.37 27.12 26.48
C ASN A 418 -26.53 28.25 27.52
N GLY A 419 -25.50 29.07 27.73
CA GLY A 419 -25.50 30.18 28.69
C GLY A 419 -24.78 29.82 29.99
N ASP A 420 -25.06 28.64 30.53
CA ASP A 420 -24.50 28.19 31.81
C ASP A 420 -23.26 27.30 31.66
N GLY A 421 -22.97 26.82 30.45
CA GLY A 421 -21.79 26.00 30.18
C GLY A 421 -21.81 25.38 28.78
N TYR A 422 -21.00 24.34 28.59
CA TYR A 422 -20.86 23.65 27.31
C TYR A 422 -21.44 22.23 27.37
N TYR A 423 -22.00 21.77 26.27
CA TYR A 423 -22.51 20.41 26.12
C TYR A 423 -22.22 19.86 24.73
N LEU A 424 -22.26 18.54 24.61
CA LEU A 424 -22.03 17.84 23.35
C LEU A 424 -23.38 17.43 22.77
N ASP A 425 -23.74 18.02 21.62
CA ASP A 425 -24.96 17.75 20.88
C ASP A 425 -24.82 16.52 19.98
N LEU A 426 -24.65 15.38 20.62
CA LEU A 426 -24.65 14.05 19.99
C LEU A 426 -25.66 13.18 20.71
N SER A 427 -26.23 12.21 20.00
CA SER A 427 -27.09 11.21 20.64
C SER A 427 -26.26 10.25 21.50
N ASN A 428 -26.90 9.63 22.50
CA ASN A 428 -26.23 8.61 23.33
C ASN A 428 -25.70 7.43 22.50
N ASN A 429 -26.29 7.17 21.33
CA ASN A 429 -25.84 6.13 20.42
C ASN A 429 -24.64 6.55 19.56
N GLU A 430 -24.20 7.80 19.62
CA GLU A 430 -23.04 8.28 18.85
C GLU A 430 -21.78 8.40 19.70
N VAL A 431 -21.88 8.19 21.02
CA VAL A 431 -20.79 8.41 21.96
C VAL A 431 -20.56 7.19 22.84
N VAL A 432 -19.31 6.78 22.96
CA VAL A 432 -18.87 5.77 23.92
C VAL A 432 -17.71 6.30 24.76
N VAL A 433 -17.76 6.01 26.06
CA VAL A 433 -16.66 6.24 26.99
C VAL A 433 -16.39 4.93 27.70
N LEU A 434 -15.23 4.33 27.44
CA LEU A 434 -14.77 3.15 28.17
C LEU A 434 -13.94 3.59 29.37
N ASN A 435 -14.46 3.27 30.55
CA ASN A 435 -13.73 3.35 31.79
C ASN A 435 -13.12 1.97 32.03
N SER A 436 -11.83 1.89 32.38
CA SER A 436 -11.31 0.65 32.95
C SER A 436 -12.14 0.33 34.18
N GLU A 437 -12.92 -0.74 34.11
CA GLU A 437 -13.15 -1.52 35.32
C GLU A 437 -11.75 -1.95 35.77
N ARG A 438 -11.32 -1.44 36.92
CA ARG A 438 -10.32 -2.15 37.72
C ARG A 438 -10.98 -3.50 38.02
N THR A 439 -10.65 -4.52 37.24
CA THR A 439 -10.93 -5.90 37.59
C THR A 439 -10.48 -6.10 39.03
N ASN A 440 -11.44 -6.47 39.86
CA ASN A 440 -11.30 -6.72 41.27
C ASN A 440 -10.02 -7.54 41.54
N MET A 441 -9.07 -6.93 42.25
CA MET A 441 -8.15 -7.71 43.07
C MET A 441 -9.01 -8.49 44.06
N PRO A 442 -8.89 -9.82 44.17
CA PRO A 442 -9.52 -10.52 45.27
C PRO A 442 -8.93 -9.95 46.56
N GLN A 443 -9.81 -9.38 47.39
CA GLN A 443 -9.46 -9.04 48.76
C GLN A 443 -9.29 -10.35 49.54
N SER A 444 -8.14 -10.43 50.22
CA SER A 444 -7.75 -11.35 51.32
C SER A 444 -7.70 -12.84 51.03
#